data_AF-A0A6G0YP50-F1
#
_entry.id   AF-A0A6G0YP50-F1
#
_cell.length_a   1.000
_cell.length_b   1.000
_cell.length_c   1.000
_cell.angle_alpha   90.00
_cell.angle_beta   90.00
_cell.angle_gamma   90.00
#
_symmetry.space_group_name_H-M   'P 1'
#
loop_
_entity.id
_entity.type
_entity.pdbx_description
1 polymer ?
#
loop_
_entity_poly.entity_id
_entity_poly.type
_entity_poly.pdbx_seq_one_letter_code
_entity_poly.pdbx_strand_id
1 'polypeptide(L)'
;MVFTTAMMMVRSRGPDEFWRKRKIFKIAAHFSGRRRNCYSIAIKAVHRALQFATIGRTVRKSDMIDVSYKTYKYSLSITVV
;
A
#
# COMPACT_ATOMS: atom_id res chain seq x y z
N MET A 1 21.25 0.73 -18.20
CA MET A 1 21.58 -0.48 -18.97
C MET A 1 22.88 -0.18 -19.67
N VAL A 2 23.96 -0.90 -19.35
CA VAL A 2 25.27 -0.67 -19.98
C VAL A 2 25.23 -1.30 -21.37
N PHE A 3 25.31 -0.48 -22.41
CA PHE A 3 25.29 -0.93 -23.80
C PHE A 3 26.73 -1.19 -24.24
N THR A 4 27.12 -2.45 -24.33
CA THR A 4 28.48 -2.85 -24.74
C THR A 4 28.65 -2.86 -26.26
N THR A 5 27.55 -2.82 -27.04
CA THR A 5 27.57 -2.81 -28.51
C THR A 5 26.40 -2.00 -29.09
N ALA A 6 26.57 -1.40 -30.27
CA ALA A 6 25.56 -0.57 -30.94
C ALA A 6 24.25 -1.32 -31.27
N MET A 7 24.34 -2.61 -31.58
CA MET A 7 23.19 -3.49 -31.85
C MET A 7 22.27 -3.65 -30.62
N MET A 8 22.82 -3.62 -29.40
CA MET A 8 22.03 -3.70 -28.16
C MET A 8 21.32 -2.39 -27.83
N MET A 9 21.76 -1.26 -28.40
CA MET A 9 21.10 0.04 -28.24
C MET A 9 19.77 0.09 -29.01
N VAL A 10 19.74 -0.46 -30.22
CA VAL A 10 18.54 -0.53 -31.08
C VAL A 10 17.45 -1.43 -30.48
N ARG A 11 17.83 -2.48 -29.74
CA ARG A 11 16.90 -3.39 -29.03
C ARG A 11 16.60 -2.99 -27.59
N SER A 12 17.10 -1.83 -27.14
CA SER A 12 16.89 -1.41 -25.77
C SER A 12 15.42 -1.05 -25.54
N ARG A 13 14.72 -1.84 -24.73
CA ARG A 13 13.43 -1.43 -24.15
C ARG A 13 13.71 -0.14 -23.40
N GLY A 14 12.96 0.91 -23.73
CA GLY A 14 13.24 2.27 -23.28
C GLY A 14 13.36 2.41 -21.75
N PRO A 15 13.83 3.57 -21.26
CA PRO A 15 13.96 3.82 -19.84
C PRO A 15 12.62 3.76 -19.08
N ASP A 16 11.49 3.78 -19.80
CA ASP A 16 10.13 3.73 -19.27
C ASP A 16 9.89 2.53 -18.35
N GLU A 17 10.43 1.35 -18.66
CA GLU A 17 10.21 0.15 -17.83
C GLU A 17 10.87 0.29 -16.46
N PHE A 18 12.06 0.89 -16.41
CA PHE A 18 12.78 1.13 -15.16
C PHE A 18 12.05 2.14 -14.27
N TRP A 19 11.67 3.28 -14.84
CA TRP A 19 10.96 4.34 -14.09
C TRP A 19 9.58 3.87 -13.62
N ARG A 20 8.88 3.05 -14.42
CA ARG A 20 7.59 2.46 -14.03
C ARG A 20 7.73 1.53 -12.83
N LYS A 21 8.75 0.65 -12.83
CA LYS A 21 9.03 -0.23 -11.68
C LYS A 21 9.48 0.57 -10.45
N ARG A 22 10.28 1.62 -10.64
CA ARG A 22 10.77 2.49 -9.56
C ARG A 22 9.64 3.18 -8.79
N LYS A 23 8.56 3.62 -9.46
CA LYS A 23 7.36 4.17 -8.77
C LYS A 23 6.76 3.17 -7.78
N ILE A 24 6.59 1.91 -8.21
CA ILE A 24 6.03 0.84 -7.35
C ILE A 24 6.97 0.56 -6.17
N PHE A 25 8.29 0.49 -6.41
CA PHE A 25 9.25 0.25 -5.34
C PHE A 25 9.34 1.40 -4.33
N LYS A 26 9.07 2.65 -4.75
CA LYS A 26 8.96 3.78 -3.81
C LYS A 26 7.84 3.57 -2.79
N ILE A 27 6.70 3.02 -3.21
CA ILE A 27 5.56 2.73 -2.33
C ILE A 27 5.85 1.48 -1.47
N ALA A 28 6.49 0.47 -2.06
CA ALA A 28 6.82 -0.79 -1.39
C ALA A 28 8.05 -0.70 -0.44
N ALA A 29 8.67 0.47 -0.28
CA ALA A 29 9.92 0.64 0.48
C ALA A 29 9.79 0.20 1.95
N HIS A 30 8.61 0.38 2.55
CA HIS A 30 8.33 -0.01 3.93
C HIS A 30 7.87 -1.47 4.09
N PHE A 31 7.84 -2.26 3.02
CA PHE A 31 7.47 -3.67 3.10
C PHE A 31 8.65 -4.55 3.55
N SER A 32 8.35 -5.62 4.27
CA SER A 32 9.35 -6.57 4.74
C SER A 32 9.68 -7.65 3.68
N GLY A 33 10.94 -8.08 3.66
CA GLY A 33 11.41 -9.22 2.86
C GLY A 33 11.34 -9.01 1.34
N ARG A 34 10.98 -10.05 0.59
CA ARG A 34 10.97 -10.04 -0.89
C ARG A 34 10.00 -9.04 -1.53
N ARG A 35 9.00 -8.58 -0.77
CA ARG A 35 7.97 -7.66 -1.28
C ARG A 35 8.51 -6.25 -1.54
N ARG A 36 9.69 -5.91 -0.99
CA ARG A 36 10.38 -4.63 -1.24
C ARG A 36 11.25 -4.61 -2.49
N ASN A 37 11.73 -5.79 -2.93
CA ASN A 37 12.76 -5.92 -3.97
C ASN A 37 12.26 -6.60 -5.26
N CYS A 38 11.36 -7.59 -5.14
CA CYS A 38 10.91 -8.37 -6.30
C CYS A 38 9.62 -7.78 -6.89
N TYR A 39 9.67 -7.26 -8.13
CA TYR A 39 8.56 -6.54 -8.75
C TYR A 39 7.24 -7.32 -8.78
N SER A 40 7.27 -8.59 -9.20
CA SER A 40 6.06 -9.44 -9.32
C SER A 40 5.35 -9.67 -7.98
N ILE A 41 6.07 -9.60 -6.86
CA ILE A 41 5.52 -9.73 -5.51
C ILE A 41 5.13 -8.35 -4.98
N ALA A 42 5.98 -7.34 -5.20
CA ALA A 42 5.76 -5.97 -4.77
C ALA A 42 4.44 -5.41 -5.31
N ILE A 43 4.16 -5.59 -6.61
CA ILE A 43 2.94 -5.07 -7.23
C ILE A 43 1.67 -5.66 -6.61
N LYS A 44 1.64 -6.97 -6.35
CA LYS A 44 0.50 -7.66 -5.72
C LYS A 44 0.29 -7.16 -4.29
N ALA A 45 1.38 -6.99 -3.55
CA ALA A 45 1.34 -6.51 -2.18
C ALA A 45 0.88 -5.05 -2.09
N VAL A 46 1.40 -4.17 -2.95
CA VAL A 46 1.02 -2.74 -3.01
C VAL A 46 -0.46 -2.62 -3.39
N HIS A 47 -0.92 -3.37 -4.39
CA HIS A 47 -2.31 -3.33 -4.81
C HIS A 47 -3.25 -3.73 -3.66
N ARG A 48 -2.94 -4.83 -2.96
CA ARG A 48 -3.69 -5.27 -1.78
C ARG A 48 -3.67 -4.21 -0.67
N ALA A 49 -2.51 -3.64 -0.36
CA ALA A 49 -2.38 -2.60 0.66
C ALA A 49 -3.21 -1.35 0.35
N LEU A 50 -3.27 -0.92 -0.92
CA LEU A 50 -4.07 0.22 -1.34
C LEU A 50 -5.58 -0.05 -1.22
N GLN A 51 -6.03 -1.27 -1.54
CA GLN A 51 -7.43 -1.68 -1.31
C GLN A 51 -7.79 -1.62 0.18
N PHE A 52 -6.96 -2.20 1.05
CA PHE A 52 -7.17 -2.15 2.49
C PHE A 52 -7.09 -0.73 3.05
N ALA A 53 -6.25 0.14 2.49
CA ALA A 53 -6.21 1.53 2.90
C ALA A 53 -7.53 2.25 2.60
N THR A 54 -8.19 1.95 1.48
CA THR A 54 -9.50 2.52 1.14
C THR A 54 -10.60 1.99 2.04
N ILE A 55 -10.67 0.68 2.24
CA ILE A 55 -11.65 0.04 3.14
C ILE A 55 -11.42 0.50 4.59
N GLY A 56 -10.17 0.61 5.03
CA GLY A 56 -9.83 1.06 6.38
C GLY A 56 -10.27 2.50 6.67
N ARG A 57 -10.37 3.38 5.66
CA ARG A 57 -10.89 4.75 5.85
C ARG A 57 -12.38 4.76 6.17
N THR A 58 -13.17 3.88 5.56
CA THR A 58 -14.62 3.79 5.84
C THR A 58 -14.85 3.14 7.19
N VAL A 59 -14.15 2.04 7.47
CA VAL A 59 -14.23 1.30 8.74
C VAL A 59 -13.80 2.17 9.93
N ARG A 60 -12.72 2.96 9.80
CA ARG A 60 -12.29 3.90 10.85
C ARG A 60 -13.39 4.88 11.26
N LYS A 61 -14.21 5.33 10.31
CA LYS A 61 -15.31 6.27 10.59
C LYS A 61 -16.42 5.58 11.37
N SER A 62 -16.81 4.36 10.99
CA SER A 62 -17.84 3.59 11.71
C SER A 62 -17.36 3.19 13.11
N ASP A 63 -16.12 2.76 13.25
CA ASP A 63 -15.57 2.33 14.55
C ASP A 63 -15.53 3.49 15.55
N MET A 64 -15.18 4.70 15.09
CA MET A 64 -15.17 5.89 15.96
C MET A 64 -16.58 6.28 16.43
N ILE A 65 -17.58 6.05 15.59
CA ILE A 65 -18.99 6.23 15.96
C ILE A 65 -19.37 5.18 17.01
N ASP A 66 -19.16 3.88 16.73
CA ASP A 66 -19.49 2.79 17.65
C ASP A 66 -18.87 2.98 19.04
N VAL A 67 -17.58 3.30 19.10
CA VAL A 67 -16.87 3.55 20.37
C VAL A 67 -17.55 4.68 21.14
N SER A 68 -17.92 5.77 20.48
CA SER A 68 -18.62 6.89 21.12
C SER A 68 -19.96 6.44 21.69
N TYR A 69 -20.80 5.76 20.89
CA TYR A 69 -22.08 5.21 21.36
C TYR A 69 -21.93 4.26 22.55
N LYS A 70 -20.90 3.40 22.53
CA LYS A 70 -20.58 2.51 23.65
C LYS A 70 -20.23 3.31 24.91
N THR A 71 -19.36 4.31 24.81
CA THR A 71 -18.97 5.14 25.96
C THR A 71 -20.15 5.86 26.59
N TYR A 72 -21.06 6.42 25.80
CA TYR A 72 -22.27 7.04 26.32
C TYR A 72 -23.17 6.02 27.03
N LYS A 73 -23.36 4.83 26.45
CA LYS A 73 -24.21 3.78 27.03
C LYS A 73 -23.65 3.20 28.33
N TYR A 74 -22.32 3.00 28.41
CA TYR A 74 -21.66 2.58 29.64
C TYR A 74 -21.70 3.69 30.70
N SER A 75 -21.49 4.96 30.32
CA SER A 75 -21.61 6.09 31.24
C SER A 75 -23.04 6.20 31.81
N LEU A 76 -24.08 6.10 30.97
CA LEU A 76 -25.47 6.09 31.43
C LEU A 76 -25.78 4.88 32.32
N SER A 77 -25.23 3.70 32.02
CA SER A 77 -25.43 2.53 32.89
C SER A 77 -24.75 2.68 34.25
N ILE A 78 -23.63 3.39 34.33
CA ILE A 78 -22.94 3.70 35.60
C ILE A 78 -23.68 4.80 36.38
N THR A 79 -24.33 5.75 35.70
CA THR A 79 -25.08 6.83 36.36
C THR A 79 -26.48 6.40 36.83
N VAL A 80 -27.02 5.28 36.29
CA VAL A 80 -28.36 4.75 36.62
C VAL A 80 -28.30 3.58 37.62
N VAL A 81 -27.10 3.19 38.08
CA VAL A 81 -26.86 2.29 39.23
C VAL A 81 -26.45 3.14 40.43
#